data_AF-A0A9E6SVG1-F1
#
_entry.id   AF-A0A9E6SVG1-F1
#
_cell.length_a   1.000
_cell.length_b   1.000
_cell.length_c   1.000
_cell.angle_alpha   90.00
_cell.angle_beta   90.00
_cell.angle_gamma   90.00
#
_symmetry.space_group_name_H-M   'P 1'
#
loop_
_entity.id
_entity.type
_entity.pdbx_description
1 polymer ?
#
loop_
_entity_poly.entity_id
_entity_poly.type
_entity_poly.pdbx_seq_one_letter_code
_entity_poly.pdbx_strand_id
1 'polypeptide(L)'
;MKLSEDVLRKIFEKSFDDKVEKIYSDRSFICFIGKKNSMNYNPLDGCIIFSGRNWGRIGTIFLCNGSDMFFETNPLSPIGCYVALFLSELKRSIESNKRRTRRKFIAR
;
A
#
# COMPACT_ATOMS: atom_id res chain seq x y z
N MET A 1 -9.44 -7.49 -4.74
CA MET A 1 -9.37 -7.24 -3.28
C MET A 1 -9.46 -5.74 -3.03
N LYS A 2 -10.40 -5.27 -2.18
CA LYS A 2 -10.52 -3.83 -1.87
C LYS A 2 -9.87 -3.52 -0.52
N LEU A 3 -8.82 -2.73 -0.53
CA LEU A 3 -8.13 -2.27 0.68
C LEU A 3 -8.78 -0.99 1.21
N SER A 4 -8.80 -0.85 2.54
CA SER A 4 -9.30 0.36 3.20
C SER A 4 -8.31 1.51 3.00
N GLU A 5 -8.82 2.68 2.59
CA GLU A 5 -8.05 3.91 2.43
C GLU A 5 -7.29 4.29 3.71
N ASP A 6 -7.97 4.23 4.86
CA ASP A 6 -7.36 4.52 6.17
C ASP A 6 -6.22 3.58 6.52
N VAL A 7 -6.37 2.30 6.19
CA VAL A 7 -5.32 1.30 6.42
C VAL A 7 -4.12 1.58 5.52
N LEU A 8 -4.36 1.85 4.24
CA LEU A 8 -3.33 2.19 3.27
C LEU A 8 -2.56 3.45 3.68
N ARG A 9 -3.28 4.52 4.07
CA ARG A 9 -2.68 5.76 4.58
C ARG A 9 -1.77 5.49 5.77
N LYS A 10 -2.27 4.81 6.81
CA LYS A 10 -1.48 4.56 8.03
C LYS A 10 -0.22 3.75 7.76
N ILE A 11 -0.31 2.76 6.86
CA ILE A 11 0.86 1.96 6.48
C ILE A 11 1.84 2.83 5.67
N PHE A 12 1.35 3.64 4.74
CA PHE A 12 2.18 4.54 3.95
C PHE A 12 2.97 5.51 4.85
N GLU A 13 2.28 6.23 5.73
CA GLU A 13 2.89 7.20 6.64
C GLU A 13 3.94 6.53 7.53
N LYS A 14 3.67 5.32 8.01
CA LYS A 14 4.60 4.55 8.83
C LYS A 14 5.82 4.06 8.04
N SER A 15 5.61 3.51 6.85
CA SER A 15 6.67 2.84 6.08
C SER A 15 7.61 3.82 5.38
N PHE A 16 7.09 4.97 4.93
CA PHE A 16 7.87 5.99 4.24
C PHE A 16 8.29 7.15 5.15
N ASP A 17 7.87 7.14 6.42
CA ASP A 17 8.02 8.26 7.36
C ASP A 17 7.59 9.59 6.70
N ASP A 18 6.45 9.55 6.03
CA ASP A 18 5.95 10.65 5.21
C ASP A 18 4.45 10.84 5.39
N LYS A 19 4.09 11.94 6.05
CA LYS A 19 2.70 12.27 6.36
C LYS A 19 1.93 12.60 5.09
N VAL A 20 0.74 12.04 4.94
CA VAL A 20 -0.13 12.32 3.78
C VAL A 20 -0.72 13.73 3.93
N GLU A 21 -0.46 14.57 2.93
CA GLU A 21 -0.98 15.94 2.84
C GLU A 21 -2.30 15.97 2.08
N LYS A 22 -2.44 15.16 1.04
CA LYS A 22 -3.62 15.13 0.16
C LYS A 22 -3.98 13.72 -0.25
N ILE A 23 -5.27 13.48 -0.40
CA ILE A 23 -5.82 12.24 -0.95
C ILE A 23 -6.75 12.61 -2.09
N TYR A 24 -6.58 11.95 -3.23
CA TYR A 24 -7.45 12.05 -4.39
C TYR A 24 -8.01 10.66 -4.67
N SER A 25 -9.32 10.57 -4.81
CA SER A 25 -9.96 9.34 -5.25
C SER A 25 -10.75 9.62 -6.52
N ASP A 26 -10.52 8.78 -7.52
CA ASP A 26 -11.36 8.66 -8.71
C ASP A 26 -11.93 7.23 -8.75
N ARG A 27 -12.88 6.96 -9.66
CA ARG A 27 -13.57 5.67 -9.77
C ARG A 27 -12.59 4.49 -9.89
N SER A 28 -11.43 4.69 -10.50
CA SER A 28 -10.45 3.64 -10.81
C SER A 28 -9.22 3.61 -9.90
N PHE A 29 -8.89 4.68 -9.18
CA PHE A 29 -7.69 4.71 -8.35
C PHE A 29 -7.79 5.67 -7.16
N ILE A 30 -6.96 5.44 -6.15
CA ILE A 30 -6.77 6.32 -5.00
C ILE A 30 -5.30 6.74 -4.97
N CYS A 31 -5.07 8.06 -4.98
CA CYS A 31 -3.75 8.67 -4.87
C CYS A 31 -3.58 9.30 -3.49
N PHE A 32 -2.48 8.98 -2.83
CA PHE A 32 -2.04 9.58 -1.58
C PHE A 32 -0.77 10.38 -1.86
N ILE A 33 -0.77 11.66 -1.51
CA ILE A 33 0.37 12.55 -1.72
C ILE A 33 0.90 12.95 -0.35
N GLY A 34 2.11 12.46 -0.04
CA GLY A 34 2.91 12.93 1.07
C GLY A 34 3.80 14.10 0.68
N LYS A 35 4.64 14.54 1.62
CA LYS A 35 5.55 15.65 1.41
C LYS A 35 6.63 15.29 0.38
N LYS A 36 7.18 14.08 0.48
CA LYS A 36 8.31 13.59 -0.34
C LYS A 36 7.90 12.51 -1.34
N ASN A 37 6.92 11.69 -0.99
CA ASN A 37 6.53 10.50 -1.72
C ASN A 37 5.04 10.52 -2.01
N SER A 38 4.63 9.71 -2.98
CA SER A 38 3.24 9.48 -3.32
C SER A 38 2.98 8.00 -3.52
N MET A 39 1.73 7.61 -3.31
CA MET A 39 1.25 6.24 -3.49
C MET A 39 -0.02 6.26 -4.33
N ASN A 40 -0.06 5.47 -5.39
CA ASN A 40 -1.26 5.27 -6.21
C ASN A 40 -1.73 3.83 -6.06
N TYR A 41 -2.94 3.63 -5.58
CA TYR A 41 -3.60 2.34 -5.48
C TYR A 41 -4.66 2.21 -6.56
N ASN A 42 -4.50 1.24 -7.44
CA ASN A 42 -5.52 0.84 -8.41
C ASN A 42 -6.10 -0.53 -8.02
N PRO A 43 -7.34 -0.60 -7.51
CA PRO A 43 -8.00 -1.85 -7.17
C PRO A 43 -8.29 -2.75 -8.37
N LEU A 44 -8.49 -2.18 -9.56
CA LEU A 44 -8.83 -2.90 -10.79
C LEU A 44 -7.60 -3.56 -11.40
N ASP A 45 -6.49 -2.81 -11.49
CA ASP A 45 -5.21 -3.32 -11.99
C ASP A 45 -4.49 -4.18 -10.93
N GLY A 46 -5.00 -4.17 -9.69
CA GLY A 46 -4.42 -4.91 -8.58
C GLY A 46 -2.99 -4.46 -8.30
N CYS A 47 -2.72 -3.16 -8.26
CA CYS A 47 -1.37 -2.67 -7.99
C CYS A 47 -1.33 -1.44 -7.09
N ILE A 48 -0.21 -1.26 -6.40
CA ILE A 48 0.13 -0.08 -5.61
C ILE A 48 1.47 0.44 -6.12
N ILE A 49 1.49 1.65 -6.66
CA ILE A 49 2.67 2.28 -7.24
C ILE A 49 3.17 3.38 -6.30
N PHE A 50 4.47 3.36 -6.00
CA PHE A 50 5.14 4.36 -5.17
C PHE A 50 6.04 5.22 -6.04
N SER A 51 5.99 6.53 -5.86
CA SER A 51 6.83 7.48 -6.59
C SER A 51 7.34 8.59 -5.68
N GLY A 52 8.59 8.99 -5.86
CA GLY A 52 9.11 10.19 -5.24
C GLY A 52 8.52 11.40 -5.94
N ARG A 53 8.17 12.44 -5.18
CA ARG A 53 7.55 13.66 -5.71
C ARG A 53 8.36 14.32 -6.83
N ASN A 54 9.69 14.19 -6.76
CA ASN A 54 10.60 14.79 -7.74
C ASN A 54 11.39 13.76 -8.57
N TRP A 55 11.52 12.50 -8.13
CA TRP A 55 12.56 11.58 -8.64
C TRP A 55 12.00 10.30 -9.29
N GLY A 56 10.71 10.29 -9.65
CA GLY A 56 10.09 9.20 -10.42
C GLY A 56 9.68 7.99 -9.59
N ARG A 57 9.48 6.85 -10.26
CA ARG A 57 8.95 5.62 -9.65
C ARG A 57 9.98 4.99 -8.70
N ILE A 58 9.53 4.72 -7.47
CA ILE A 58 10.29 4.02 -6.42
C ILE A 58 10.09 2.51 -6.54
N GLY A 59 8.86 2.08 -6.76
CA GLY A 59 8.52 0.67 -6.88
C GLY A 59 7.03 0.43 -7.01
N THR A 60 6.66 -0.83 -7.18
CA THR A 60 5.27 -1.27 -7.30
C THR A 60 5.06 -2.55 -6.52
N ILE A 61 3.93 -2.64 -5.84
CA ILE A 61 3.40 -3.87 -5.27
C ILE A 61 2.29 -4.36 -6.18
N PHE A 62 2.35 -5.63 -6.55
CA PHE A 62 1.30 -6.31 -7.30
C PHE A 62 0.47 -7.15 -6.34
N LEU A 63 -0.84 -6.95 -6.40
CA LEU A 63 -1.89 -7.59 -5.63
C LEU A 63 -2.54 -8.62 -6.55
N CYS A 64 -1.93 -9.81 -6.64
CA CYS A 64 -2.49 -10.86 -7.48
C CYS A 64 -3.83 -11.38 -6.94
N ASN A 65 -4.61 -12.00 -7.82
CA ASN A 65 -5.81 -12.72 -7.44
C ASN A 65 -5.42 -13.91 -6.55
N GLY A 66 -5.49 -13.72 -5.22
CA GLY A 66 -5.09 -14.71 -4.23
C GLY A 66 -4.50 -14.08 -2.96
N SER A 67 -3.65 -14.84 -2.27
CA SER A 67 -2.89 -14.38 -1.09
C SER A 67 -1.52 -13.78 -1.45
N ASP A 68 -1.10 -13.98 -2.69
CA ASP A 68 0.27 -13.71 -3.10
C ASP A 68 0.43 -12.25 -3.50
N MET A 69 1.42 -11.62 -2.90
CA MET A 69 1.80 -10.24 -3.16
C MET A 69 3.30 -10.18 -3.34
N PHE A 70 3.73 -9.64 -4.46
CA PHE A 70 5.12 -9.40 -4.82
C PHE A 70 5.35 -7.91 -5.07
N PHE A 71 6.62 -7.52 -5.07
CA PHE A 71 6.99 -6.14 -5.29
C PHE A 71 8.20 -6.05 -6.22
N GLU A 72 8.25 -4.97 -6.98
CA GLU A 72 9.40 -4.57 -7.77
C GLU A 72 9.85 -3.20 -7.27
N THR A 73 11.15 -3.02 -7.13
CA THR A 73 11.76 -1.73 -6.80
C THR A 73 12.57 -1.23 -7.98
N ASN A 74 12.53 0.07 -8.21
CA ASN A 74 13.46 0.70 -9.14
C ASN A 74 14.89 0.57 -8.57
N PRO A 75 15.83 -0.10 -9.27
CA PRO A 75 17.20 -0.29 -8.78
C PRO A 75 17.96 1.04 -8.62
N LEU A 76 17.51 2.11 -9.27
CA LEU A 76 18.08 3.45 -9.13
C LEU A 76 17.53 4.22 -7.91
N SER A 77 16.51 3.68 -7.24
CA SER A 77 15.88 4.33 -6.08
C SER A 77 16.52 3.84 -4.78
N PRO A 78 17.22 4.70 -4.01
CA PRO A 78 17.84 4.31 -2.74
C PRO A 78 16.81 3.97 -1.64
N ILE A 79 15.54 4.28 -1.89
CA ILE A 79 14.41 4.09 -0.94
C ILE A 79 13.52 2.89 -1.31
N GLY A 80 14.01 1.97 -2.17
CA GLY A 80 13.27 0.75 -2.52
C GLY A 80 12.91 -0.12 -1.31
N CYS A 81 13.73 -0.11 -0.25
CA CYS A 81 13.45 -0.84 0.99
C CYS A 81 12.13 -0.43 1.67
N TYR A 82 11.66 0.81 1.50
CA TYR A 82 10.37 1.26 2.05
C TYR A 82 9.18 0.58 1.39
N VAL A 83 9.30 0.17 0.12
CA VAL A 83 8.28 -0.64 -0.57
C VAL A 83 8.16 -2.02 0.07
N ALA A 84 9.29 -2.64 0.42
CA ALA A 84 9.31 -3.92 1.12
C ALA A 84 8.72 -3.81 2.54
N LEU A 85 9.04 -2.72 3.27
CA LEU A 85 8.44 -2.45 4.58
C LEU A 85 6.92 -2.27 4.49
N PHE A 86 6.46 -1.51 3.50
CA PHE A 86 5.03 -1.32 3.23
C PHE A 86 4.34 -2.66 2.99
N LEU A 87 4.91 -3.51 2.13
CA LEU A 87 4.37 -4.83 1.83
C LEU A 87 4.24 -5.70 3.08
N SER A 88 5.28 -5.70 3.94
CA SER A 88 5.28 -6.46 5.20
C SER A 88 4.15 -6.01 6.14
N GLU A 89 4.00 -4.70 6.34
CA GLU A 89 2.94 -4.12 7.16
C GLU A 89 1.54 -4.36 6.58
N LEU A 90 1.40 -4.32 5.25
CA LEU A 90 0.15 -4.64 4.56
C LEU A 90 -0.25 -6.10 4.80
N LYS A 91 0.66 -7.05 4.60
CA LYS A 91 0.42 -8.47 4.88
C LYS A 91 -0.01 -8.69 6.33
N ARG A 92 0.67 -8.02 7.28
CA ARG A 92 0.34 -8.08 8.71
C ARG A 92 -1.07 -7.56 9.00
N SER A 93 -1.46 -6.44 8.38
CA SER A 93 -2.80 -5.86 8.53
C SER A 93 -3.90 -6.80 8.03
N ILE A 94 -3.69 -7.43 6.87
CA ILE A 94 -4.63 -8.38 6.27
C ILE A 94 -4.78 -9.62 7.16
N GLU A 95 -3.68 -10.20 7.63
CA GLU A 95 -3.68 -11.38 8.49
C GLU A 95 -4.39 -11.10 9.83
N SER A 96 -4.12 -9.93 10.44
CA SER A 96 -4.81 -9.49 11.66
C SER A 96 -6.32 -9.39 11.45
N ASN A 97 -6.76 -8.82 10.31
CA ASN A 97 -8.17 -8.72 9.97
C ASN A 97 -8.82 -10.10 9.75
N LYS A 98 -8.14 -11.03 9.05
CA LYS A 98 -8.62 -12.42 8.87
C LYS A 98 -8.85 -13.11 10.23
N ARG A 99 -7.89 -13.00 11.15
CA ARG A 99 -7.99 -13.57 12.51
C ARG A 99 -9.16 -12.97 13.29
N ARG A 100 -9.35 -11.65 13.21
CA ARG A 100 -10.45 -10.95 13.89
C ARG A 100 -11.81 -11.40 13.37
N THR A 101 -11.96 -11.53 12.05
CA THR A 101 -13.19 -12.03 11.41
C THR A 101 -13.48 -13.48 11.82
N ARG A 102 -12.46 -14.35 11.81
CA ARG A 102 -12.60 -15.75 12.25
C ARG A 102 -13.09 -15.85 13.70
N ARG A 103 -12.53 -15.06 14.62
CA ARG A 103 -12.98 -15.03 16.03
C ARG A 103 -14.44 -14.59 16.17
N LYS A 104 -14.86 -13.55 15.44
CA LYS A 104 -16.26 -13.08 15.45
C LYS A 104 -17.23 -14.13 14.91
N PHE A 105 -16.79 -14.94 13.94
CA PHE A 105 -17.61 -16.02 13.39
C PHE A 105 -17.75 -17.19 14.37
N ILE A 106 -16.67 -17.59 15.04
CA ILE A 106 -16.70 -18.66 16.06
C ILE A 106 -17.53 -18.29 17.28
N ALA A 107 -17.63 -17.00 17.61
CA ALA A 107 -18.40 -16.50 18.75
C ALA A 107 -19.92 -16.34 18.48
N ARG A 108 -20.39 -16.75 17.29
CA ARG A 108 -21.82 -16.84 16.92
C ARG A 108 -22.25 -18.29 16.91
#